data_AF-A0A820FTY0-F1
#
_entry.id   AF-A0A820FTY0-F1
#
_cell.length_a   1.000
_cell.length_b   1.000
_cell.length_c   1.000
_cell.angle_alpha   90.00
_cell.angle_beta   90.00
_cell.angle_gamma   90.00
#
_symmetry.space_group_name_H-M   'P 1'
#
loop_
_entity.id
_entity.type
_entity.pdbx_description
1 polymer ?
#
loop_
_entity_poly.entity_id
_entity_poly.type
_entity_poly.pdbx_seq_one_letter_code
_entity_poly.pdbx_strand_id
1 'polypeptide(L)'
;MNPELRRVISSPLCESKTRFIAPVTVSLRKVFGAHETEDIILCDAPGVGNTTGPEIDVANGVGVIEALKQFNSVKLLVLHICRSLGDKGQGIQKLAQLLIKMVNNIEYKLDSIFYAFTKYPPETNIYGLLLNIKKLKVDMDLTLQDGNTFVKVLSDMIVKTKGGVHKIDHIKGDRGVLIEQLRDLP
;
A
#
# COMPACT_ATOMS: atom_id res chain seq x y z
N MET A 1 6.86 -17.07 -19.37
CA MET A 1 6.27 -15.74 -19.05
C MET A 1 4.89 -15.99 -18.46
N ASN A 2 4.54 -15.43 -17.29
CA ASN A 2 3.22 -15.63 -16.68
C ASN A 2 2.13 -15.02 -17.61
N PRO A 3 1.13 -15.79 -18.07
CA PRO A 3 0.07 -15.27 -18.95
C PRO A 3 -0.72 -14.11 -18.34
N GLU A 4 -0.81 -14.00 -17.02
CA GLU A 4 -1.49 -12.92 -16.30
C GLU A 4 -0.78 -11.56 -16.48
N LEU A 5 0.54 -11.58 -16.73
CA LEU A 5 1.34 -10.36 -16.92
C LEU A 5 1.31 -9.82 -18.36
N ARG A 6 0.62 -10.48 -19.29
CA ARG A 6 0.58 -10.05 -20.71
C ARG A 6 -0.04 -8.67 -20.91
N ARG A 7 -0.84 -8.20 -19.94
CA ARG A 7 -1.51 -6.89 -19.97
C ARG A 7 -0.78 -5.82 -19.14
N VAL A 8 0.28 -6.20 -18.43
CA VAL A 8 1.08 -5.29 -17.61
C VAL A 8 2.17 -4.68 -18.47
N ILE A 9 2.15 -3.35 -18.59
CA ILE A 9 3.18 -2.58 -19.32
C ILE A 9 4.02 -1.84 -18.28
N SER A 10 5.32 -2.15 -18.21
CA SER A 10 6.27 -1.46 -17.33
C SER A 10 7.33 -0.72 -18.14
N SER A 11 7.52 0.57 -17.91
CA SER A 11 8.65 1.35 -18.42
C SER A 11 8.96 2.51 -17.46
N PRO A 12 10.22 2.99 -17.39
CA PRO A 12 10.58 4.15 -16.57
C PRO A 12 9.78 5.43 -16.87
N LEU A 13 9.19 5.51 -18.07
CA LEU A 13 8.38 6.64 -18.55
C LEU A 13 6.88 6.28 -18.65
N CYS A 14 6.48 5.07 -18.26
CA CYS A 14 5.08 4.68 -18.32
C CYS A 14 4.33 5.22 -17.11
N GLU A 15 3.34 6.07 -17.37
CA GLU A 15 2.29 6.34 -16.38
C GLU A 15 1.42 5.10 -16.20
N SER A 16 0.87 4.91 -14.99
CA SER A 16 0.01 3.77 -14.68
C SER A 16 -1.22 3.78 -15.60
N LYS A 17 -1.31 2.79 -16.49
CA LYS A 17 -2.47 2.57 -17.37
C LYS A 17 -3.45 1.53 -16.83
N THR A 18 -3.22 1.00 -15.63
CA THR A 18 -4.11 0.03 -14.98
C THR A 18 -5.47 0.69 -14.77
N ARG A 19 -6.51 0.18 -15.45
CA ARG A 19 -7.89 0.69 -15.38
C ARG A 19 -8.80 -0.15 -14.47
N PHE A 20 -8.43 -1.42 -14.28
CA PHE A 20 -9.15 -2.39 -13.47
C PHE A 20 -8.16 -3.16 -12.61
N ILE A 21 -8.62 -3.69 -11.49
CA ILE A 21 -7.82 -4.58 -10.65
C ILE A 21 -7.37 -5.79 -11.48
N ALA A 22 -6.07 -6.04 -11.54
CA ALA A 22 -5.46 -7.14 -12.26
C ALA A 22 -4.80 -8.11 -11.27
N PRO A 23 -5.35 -9.31 -11.08
CA PRO A 23 -4.74 -10.32 -10.21
C PRO A 23 -3.56 -11.00 -10.92
N VAL A 24 -2.53 -11.32 -10.14
CA VAL A 24 -1.38 -12.12 -10.52
C VAL A 24 -1.14 -13.15 -9.44
N THR A 25 -1.17 -14.42 -9.81
CA THR A 25 -0.96 -15.54 -8.90
C THR A 25 0.54 -15.81 -8.77
N VAL A 26 1.04 -15.75 -7.53
CA VAL A 26 2.41 -16.03 -7.15
C VAL A 26 2.45 -17.36 -6.40
N SER A 27 3.04 -18.37 -7.02
CA SER A 27 3.15 -19.68 -6.38
C SER A 27 4.31 -19.73 -5.41
N LEU A 28 4.02 -19.92 -4.12
CA LEU A 28 5.05 -19.94 -3.07
C LEU A 28 6.01 -21.12 -3.28
N ARG A 29 5.50 -22.22 -3.84
CA ARG A 29 6.33 -23.37 -4.24
C ARG A 29 7.45 -22.98 -5.20
N LYS A 30 7.20 -22.05 -6.11
CA LYS A 30 8.21 -21.57 -7.09
C LYS A 30 9.18 -20.56 -6.49
N VAL A 31 8.80 -19.90 -5.39
CA VAL A 31 9.62 -18.87 -4.72
C VAL A 31 10.51 -19.50 -3.64
N PHE A 32 9.96 -20.40 -2.82
CA PHE A 32 10.65 -20.96 -1.65
C PHE A 32 10.92 -22.47 -1.72
N GLY A 33 10.31 -23.20 -2.67
CA GLY A 33 10.58 -24.61 -2.91
C GLY A 33 9.41 -25.55 -2.60
N ALA A 34 9.63 -26.86 -2.76
CA ALA A 34 8.58 -27.89 -2.82
C ALA A 34 7.73 -28.06 -1.55
N HIS A 35 8.18 -27.53 -0.40
CA HIS A 35 7.49 -27.65 0.88
C HIS A 35 6.32 -26.67 1.02
N GLU A 36 6.28 -25.62 0.20
CA GLU A 36 5.17 -24.68 0.17
C GLU A 36 4.01 -25.20 -0.69
N THR A 37 2.80 -25.11 -0.14
CA THR A 37 1.56 -25.59 -0.80
C THR A 37 0.56 -24.47 -1.10
N GLU A 38 0.82 -23.27 -0.59
CA GLU A 38 -0.05 -22.11 -0.73
C GLU A 38 0.39 -21.23 -1.91
N ASP A 39 -0.55 -20.44 -2.42
CA ASP A 39 -0.31 -19.41 -3.42
C ASP A 39 -0.76 -18.05 -2.87
N ILE A 40 -0.10 -16.97 -3.29
CA ILE A 40 -0.51 -15.59 -2.98
C ILE A 40 -1.06 -14.95 -4.25
N ILE A 41 -2.17 -14.23 -4.13
CA ILE A 41 -2.72 -13.44 -5.24
C ILE A 41 -2.35 -11.97 -5.00
N LEU A 42 -1.52 -11.41 -5.88
CA LEU A 42 -1.20 -10.00 -5.91
C LEU A 42 -2.14 -9.28 -6.87
N CYS A 43 -2.90 -8.33 -6.35
CA CYS A 43 -3.82 -7.53 -7.15
C CYS A 43 -3.21 -6.16 -7.43
N ASP A 44 -2.83 -5.89 -8.69
CA ASP A 44 -2.47 -4.54 -9.12
C ASP A 44 -3.74 -3.72 -9.25
N ALA A 45 -3.85 -2.64 -8.47
CA ALA A 45 -5.01 -1.76 -8.48
C ALA A 45 -4.68 -0.44 -9.20
N PRO A 46 -5.64 0.13 -9.96
CA PRO A 46 -5.50 1.46 -10.55
C PRO A 46 -5.11 2.51 -9.50
N GLY A 47 -4.25 3.45 -9.89
CA GLY A 47 -4.04 4.65 -9.09
C GLY A 47 -5.33 5.45 -9.00
N VAL A 48 -5.92 5.57 -7.82
CA VAL A 48 -7.18 6.30 -7.63
C VAL A 48 -6.99 7.79 -7.93
N GLY A 49 -7.90 8.34 -8.71
CA GLY A 49 -7.81 9.71 -9.23
C GLY A 49 -7.04 9.84 -10.56
N ASN A 50 -6.46 8.75 -11.09
CA ASN A 50 -5.90 8.70 -12.44
C ASN A 50 -6.88 8.11 -13.47
N THR A 51 -8.06 7.67 -13.05
CA THR A 51 -9.02 6.99 -13.92
C THR A 51 -10.00 7.95 -14.58
N THR A 52 -10.31 7.64 -15.83
CA THR A 52 -11.13 8.38 -16.77
C THR A 52 -12.63 8.24 -16.44
N GLY A 53 -13.05 8.62 -15.23
CA GLY A 53 -14.47 8.69 -14.84
C GLY A 53 -14.78 8.12 -13.44
N PRO A 54 -15.74 8.72 -12.70
CA PRO A 54 -16.16 8.28 -11.37
C PRO A 54 -16.72 6.86 -11.32
N GLU A 55 -17.24 6.33 -12.43
CA GLU A 55 -17.79 4.98 -12.54
C GLU A 55 -16.71 3.90 -12.40
N ILE A 56 -15.51 4.17 -12.93
CA ILE A 56 -14.35 3.27 -12.86
C ILE A 56 -13.81 3.22 -11.43
N ASP A 57 -13.76 4.36 -10.74
CA ASP A 57 -13.37 4.43 -9.33
C ASP A 57 -14.32 3.62 -8.44
N VAL A 58 -15.63 3.69 -8.70
CA VAL A 58 -16.65 2.91 -7.97
C VAL A 58 -16.50 1.41 -8.24
N ALA A 59 -16.34 1.00 -9.49
CA ALA A 59 -16.17 -0.42 -9.84
C ALA A 59 -14.91 -1.02 -9.21
N ASN A 60 -13.80 -0.26 -9.17
CA ASN A 60 -12.57 -0.67 -8.51
C ASN A 60 -12.73 -0.72 -6.99
N GLY A 61 -13.39 0.27 -6.38
CA GLY A 61 -13.71 0.25 -4.94
C GLY A 61 -14.55 -0.97 -4.56
N VAL A 62 -15.60 -1.28 -5.33
CA VAL A 62 -16.41 -2.50 -5.15
C VAL A 62 -15.56 -3.76 -5.32
N GLY A 63 -14.69 -3.80 -6.31
CA GLY A 63 -13.78 -4.94 -6.53
C GLY A 63 -12.82 -5.18 -5.34
N VAL A 64 -12.26 -4.12 -4.76
CA VAL A 64 -11.45 -4.21 -3.54
C VAL A 64 -12.30 -4.71 -2.37
N ILE A 65 -13.50 -4.17 -2.18
CA ILE A 65 -14.41 -4.57 -1.07
C ILE A 65 -14.84 -6.02 -1.20
N GLU A 66 -15.19 -6.49 -2.40
CA GLU A 66 -15.59 -7.88 -2.62
C GLU A 66 -14.40 -8.83 -2.46
N ALA A 67 -13.19 -8.43 -2.88
CA ALA A 67 -11.97 -9.16 -2.56
C ALA A 67 -11.77 -9.24 -1.03
N LEU A 68 -11.88 -8.12 -0.31
CA LEU A 68 -11.79 -8.07 1.16
C LEU A 68 -12.76 -9.02 1.87
N LYS A 69 -13.87 -9.42 1.23
CA LYS A 69 -14.86 -10.34 1.80
C LYS A 69 -14.60 -11.82 1.51
N GLN A 70 -13.93 -12.16 0.41
CA GLN A 70 -13.80 -13.54 -0.06
C GLN A 70 -12.46 -14.22 0.28
N PHE A 71 -11.44 -13.45 0.67
CA PHE A 71 -10.13 -13.99 1.02
C PHE A 71 -9.98 -14.18 2.54
N ASN A 72 -9.27 -15.23 2.95
CA ASN A 72 -8.96 -15.53 4.35
C ASN A 72 -8.22 -14.40 5.06
N SER A 73 -7.36 -13.68 4.32
CA SER A 73 -6.70 -12.46 4.74
C SER A 73 -6.44 -11.62 3.50
N VAL A 74 -6.69 -10.31 3.58
CA VAL A 74 -6.34 -9.36 2.53
C VAL A 74 -5.49 -8.28 3.14
N LYS A 75 -4.28 -8.13 2.60
CA LYS A 75 -3.38 -7.07 3.00
C LYS A 75 -3.34 -6.01 1.93
N LEU A 76 -3.52 -4.75 2.34
CA LEU A 76 -3.38 -3.63 1.42
C LEU A 76 -1.92 -3.18 1.43
N LEU A 77 -1.21 -3.42 0.33
CA LEU A 77 0.14 -2.90 0.10
C LEU A 77 0.05 -1.44 -0.36
N VAL A 78 0.41 -0.52 0.54
CA VAL A 78 0.50 0.90 0.21
C VAL A 78 1.93 1.25 -0.15
N LEU A 79 2.16 1.58 -1.43
CA LEU A 79 3.45 2.03 -1.92
C LEU A 79 3.56 3.55 -1.82
N HIS A 80 4.43 4.02 -0.92
CA HIS A 80 4.72 5.45 -0.81
C HIS A 80 6.07 5.80 -1.46
N ILE A 81 6.13 6.90 -2.20
CA ILE A 81 7.34 7.39 -2.87
C ILE A 81 7.93 8.56 -2.08
N CYS A 82 9.26 8.64 -1.97
CA CYS A 82 9.96 9.68 -1.20
C CYS A 82 9.53 11.12 -1.52
N ARG A 83 9.31 11.43 -2.80
CA ARG A 83 8.91 12.78 -3.24
C ARG A 83 7.45 13.12 -2.95
N SER A 84 6.59 12.13 -2.67
CA SER A 84 5.16 12.37 -2.51
C SER A 84 4.72 12.60 -1.06
N LEU A 85 5.61 12.40 -0.06
CA LEU A 85 5.24 12.53 1.35
C LEU A 85 4.85 13.98 1.67
N GLY A 86 5.61 14.94 1.11
CA GLY A 86 5.48 16.36 1.37
C GLY A 86 5.88 16.73 2.79
N ASP A 87 6.34 17.95 2.99
CA ASP A 87 6.86 18.40 4.29
C ASP A 87 5.78 18.48 5.38
N LYS A 88 4.50 18.44 4.98
CA LYS A 88 3.34 18.52 5.88
C LYS A 88 2.40 17.32 5.70
N GLY A 89 2.92 16.16 5.28
CA GLY A 89 2.13 14.92 5.18
C GLY A 89 0.99 14.98 4.16
N GLN A 90 1.09 15.80 3.11
CA GLN A 90 0.07 15.86 2.06
C GLN A 90 -0.10 14.51 1.35
N GLY A 91 0.98 13.73 1.19
CA GLY A 91 0.92 12.37 0.64
C GLY A 91 0.06 11.44 1.50
N ILE A 92 0.26 11.50 2.81
CA ILE A 92 -0.50 10.70 3.78
C ILE A 92 -1.97 11.14 3.82
N GLN A 93 -2.26 12.43 3.67
CA GLN A 93 -3.64 12.93 3.61
C GLN A 93 -4.36 12.43 2.34
N LYS A 94 -3.69 12.44 1.19
CA LYS A 94 -4.22 11.84 -0.04
C LYS A 94 -4.42 10.34 0.11
N LEU A 95 -3.48 9.65 0.76
CA LEU A 95 -3.60 8.23 1.08
C LEU A 95 -4.81 7.96 1.98
N ALA A 96 -4.99 8.71 3.06
CA ALA A 96 -6.13 8.52 3.96
C ALA A 96 -7.47 8.71 3.21
N GLN A 97 -7.58 9.75 2.38
CA GLN A 97 -8.76 9.95 1.52
C GLN A 97 -8.99 8.80 0.54
N LEU A 98 -7.91 8.28 -0.04
CA LEU A 98 -7.92 7.13 -0.92
C LEU A 98 -8.45 5.88 -0.19
N LEU A 99 -7.91 5.59 0.98
CA LEU A 99 -8.31 4.43 1.78
C LEU A 99 -9.78 4.47 2.18
N ILE A 100 -10.30 5.64 2.56
CA ILE A 100 -11.74 5.82 2.88
C ILE A 100 -12.61 5.51 1.66
N LYS A 101 -12.19 5.91 0.46
CA LYS A 101 -12.95 5.67 -0.77
C LYS A 101 -12.95 4.19 -1.19
N MET A 102 -11.85 3.48 -0.93
CA MET A 102 -11.72 2.07 -1.32
C MET A 102 -12.27 1.10 -0.27
N VAL A 103 -12.23 1.47 1.00
CA VAL A 103 -12.53 0.58 2.12
C VAL A 103 -13.45 1.27 3.11
N ASN A 104 -14.69 0.82 3.16
CA ASN A 104 -15.63 1.26 4.19
C ASN A 104 -15.09 0.91 5.57
N ASN A 105 -15.17 1.85 6.51
CA ASN A 105 -14.70 1.71 7.88
C ASN A 105 -13.23 1.26 7.99
N ILE A 106 -12.34 1.90 7.21
CA ILE A 106 -10.89 1.66 7.18
C ILE A 106 -10.24 1.54 8.56
N GLU A 107 -10.80 2.23 9.56
CA GLU A 107 -10.32 2.25 10.94
C GLU A 107 -10.26 0.86 11.59
N TYR A 108 -11.19 -0.03 11.26
CA TYR A 108 -11.20 -1.43 11.73
C TYR A 108 -10.37 -2.36 10.85
N LYS A 109 -9.73 -1.83 9.81
CA LYS A 109 -8.94 -2.56 8.82
C LYS A 109 -7.49 -2.07 8.76
N LEU A 110 -7.10 -1.15 9.64
CA LEU A 110 -5.75 -0.61 9.70
C LEU A 110 -4.72 -1.73 9.90
N ASP A 111 -4.97 -2.69 10.78
CA ASP A 111 -4.05 -3.82 11.02
C ASP A 111 -3.69 -4.60 9.75
N SER A 112 -4.63 -4.72 8.81
CA SER A 112 -4.42 -5.38 7.52
C SER A 112 -3.65 -4.54 6.49
N ILE A 113 -3.32 -3.28 6.78
CA ILE A 113 -2.56 -2.43 5.88
C ILE A 113 -1.07 -2.66 6.08
N PHE A 114 -0.38 -2.97 4.99
CA PHE A 114 1.07 -3.06 4.95
C PHE A 114 1.66 -1.86 4.21
N TYR A 115 2.42 -1.03 4.92
CA TYR A 115 3.07 0.13 4.33
C TYR A 115 4.47 -0.24 3.84
N ALA A 116 4.69 -0.04 2.55
CA ALA A 116 6.01 -0.20 1.96
C ALA A 116 6.47 1.09 1.28
N PHE A 117 7.75 1.38 1.44
CA PHE A 117 8.34 2.65 1.06
C PHE A 117 9.33 2.41 -0.08
N THR A 118 9.11 3.10 -1.20
CA THR A 118 9.89 2.89 -2.42
C THR A 118 10.60 4.17 -2.83
N LYS A 119 11.76 4.03 -3.50
CA LYS A 119 12.56 5.16 -4.00
C LYS A 119 12.97 6.15 -2.88
N TYR A 120 13.16 5.64 -1.67
CA TYR A 120 13.77 6.39 -0.58
C TYR A 120 15.28 6.15 -0.56
N PRO A 121 16.10 7.18 -0.31
CA PRO A 121 17.51 6.96 -0.02
C PRO A 121 17.69 6.00 1.17
N PRO A 122 18.70 5.11 1.14
CA PRO A 122 18.94 4.11 2.19
C PRO A 122 18.97 4.67 3.61
N GLU A 123 19.59 5.84 3.78
CA GLU A 123 19.79 6.58 5.02
C GLU A 123 18.54 7.31 5.53
N THR A 124 17.44 7.36 4.76
CA THR A 124 16.25 8.09 5.18
C THR A 124 15.58 7.42 6.38
N ASN A 125 15.46 8.16 7.48
CA ASN A 125 14.72 7.77 8.68
C ASN A 125 13.21 8.07 8.52
N ILE A 126 12.49 7.10 7.94
CA ILE A 126 11.05 7.23 7.66
C ILE A 126 10.23 7.36 8.95
N TYR A 127 10.54 6.59 9.99
CA TYR A 127 9.88 6.69 11.29
C TYR A 127 10.01 8.12 11.87
N GLY A 128 11.22 8.69 11.83
CA GLY A 128 11.47 10.07 12.24
C GLY A 128 10.70 11.10 11.42
N LEU A 129 10.60 10.90 10.09
CA LEU A 129 9.78 11.77 9.23
C LEU A 129 8.30 11.74 9.60
N LEU A 130 7.75 10.56 9.87
CA LEU A 130 6.34 10.40 10.27
C LEU A 130 6.06 11.07 11.63
N LEU A 131 6.97 10.91 12.60
CA LEU A 131 6.88 11.62 13.88
C LEU A 131 6.92 13.14 13.70
N ASN A 132 7.78 13.64 12.81
CA ASN A 132 7.86 15.08 12.55
C ASN A 132 6.55 15.61 11.91
N ILE A 133 5.96 14.85 10.98
CA ILE A 133 4.66 15.21 10.40
C ILE A 133 3.57 15.25 11.47
N LYS A 134 3.53 14.25 12.39
CA LYS A 134 2.58 14.25 13.51
C LYS A 134 2.75 15.51 14.35
N LYS A 135 3.97 15.83 14.75
CA LYS A 135 4.27 17.03 15.55
C LYS A 135 3.85 18.32 14.86
N LEU A 136 4.22 18.50 13.59
CA LEU A 136 4.00 19.77 12.88
C LEU A 136 2.55 19.98 12.44
N LYS A 137 1.78 18.91 12.26
CA LYS A 137 0.45 18.99 11.66
C LYS A 137 -0.67 18.53 12.56
N VAL A 138 -0.46 17.51 13.39
CA VAL A 138 -1.50 17.02 14.30
C VAL A 138 -1.41 17.76 15.62
N ASP A 139 -0.24 17.76 16.26
CA ASP A 139 -0.09 18.34 17.61
C ASP A 139 -0.26 19.87 17.61
N MET A 140 -0.06 20.53 16.47
CA MET A 140 -0.22 21.98 16.30
C MET A 140 -1.60 22.41 15.80
N ASP A 141 -2.44 21.49 15.31
CA ASP A 141 -3.75 21.80 14.75
C ASP A 141 -4.86 21.23 15.65
N LEU A 142 -5.42 22.08 16.50
CA LEU A 142 -6.48 21.71 17.45
C LEU A 142 -7.79 21.23 16.77
N THR A 143 -7.93 21.43 15.46
CA THR A 143 -9.09 20.93 14.69
C THR A 143 -8.93 19.46 14.27
N LEU A 144 -7.69 18.96 14.25
CA LEU A 144 -7.39 17.57 13.93
C LEU A 144 -7.45 16.72 15.20
N GLN A 145 -8.64 16.20 15.51
CA GLN A 145 -8.85 15.28 16.62
C GLN A 145 -8.54 13.82 16.23
N ASP A 146 -8.38 12.95 17.24
CA ASP A 146 -8.10 11.51 17.08
C ASP A 146 -9.13 10.76 16.20
N GLY A 147 -10.34 11.31 16.05
CA GLY A 147 -11.36 10.78 15.14
C GLY A 147 -11.04 10.97 13.65
N ASN A 148 -10.07 11.81 13.30
CA ASN A 148 -9.73 12.10 11.92
C ASN A 148 -8.96 10.95 11.27
N THR A 149 -9.43 10.47 10.11
CA THR A 149 -8.82 9.32 9.42
C THR A 149 -7.36 9.55 9.02
N PHE A 150 -6.96 10.79 8.69
CA PHE A 150 -5.56 11.11 8.46
C PHE A 150 -4.71 10.86 9.72
N VAL A 151 -5.20 11.27 10.90
CA VAL A 151 -4.52 11.06 12.18
C VAL A 151 -4.41 9.56 12.49
N LYS A 152 -5.46 8.79 12.22
CA LYS A 152 -5.47 7.33 12.42
C LYS A 152 -4.49 6.62 11.50
N VAL A 153 -4.49 6.91 10.20
CA VAL A 153 -3.55 6.33 9.21
C VAL A 153 -2.12 6.73 9.55
N LEU A 154 -1.86 7.99 9.88
CA LEU A 154 -0.53 8.44 10.29
C LEU A 154 -0.04 7.71 11.56
N SER A 155 -0.91 7.55 12.55
CA SER A 155 -0.58 6.86 13.79
C SER A 155 -0.28 5.37 13.55
N ASP A 156 -1.06 4.71 12.71
CA ASP A 156 -0.83 3.32 12.31
C ASP A 156 0.51 3.15 11.56
N MET A 157 0.82 4.06 10.63
CA MET A 157 2.13 4.09 9.96
C MET A 157 3.29 4.24 10.96
N ILE A 158 3.17 5.12 11.95
CA ILE A 158 4.19 5.33 13.00
C ILE A 158 4.40 4.06 13.81
N VAL A 159 3.32 3.41 14.27
CA VAL A 159 3.39 2.18 15.06
C VAL A 159 4.11 1.08 14.28
N LYS A 160 3.71 0.84 13.03
CA LYS A 160 4.27 -0.23 12.19
C LYS A 160 5.71 0.03 11.74
N THR A 161 6.13 1.29 11.67
CA THR A 161 7.51 1.66 11.30
C THR A 161 8.48 1.71 12.48
N LYS A 162 7.98 1.59 13.72
CA LYS A 162 8.80 1.65 14.94
C LYS A 162 9.81 0.51 15.05
N GLY A 163 9.43 -0.70 14.64
CA GLY A 163 10.27 -1.91 14.70
C GLY A 163 11.18 -2.11 13.49
N GLY A 164 11.04 -1.28 12.46
CA GLY A 164 11.70 -1.44 11.18
C GLY A 164 10.81 -0.93 10.05
N VAL A 165 11.43 -0.58 8.92
CA VAL A 165 10.70 -0.03 7.77
C VAL A 165 10.86 -0.97 6.58
N HIS A 166 9.73 -1.31 5.96
CA HIS A 166 9.71 -2.09 4.73
C HIS A 166 10.07 -1.21 3.53
N LYS A 167 11.36 -1.13 3.21
CA LYS A 167 11.85 -0.44 2.01
C LYS A 167 11.92 -1.41 0.84
N ILE A 168 11.27 -1.09 -0.28
CA ILE A 168 11.32 -1.90 -1.49
C ILE A 168 12.25 -1.23 -2.51
N ASP A 169 13.33 -1.93 -2.86
CA ASP A 169 14.18 -1.63 -4.01
C ASP A 169 13.76 -2.53 -5.18
N HIS A 170 13.22 -1.92 -6.24
CA HIS A 170 12.72 -2.63 -7.41
C HIS A 170 13.83 -3.08 -8.37
N ILE A 171 15.07 -2.64 -8.17
CA ILE A 171 16.24 -2.97 -8.99
C ILE A 171 17.11 -4.01 -8.29
N LYS A 172 17.38 -3.82 -7.00
CA LYS A 172 18.31 -4.65 -6.22
C LYS A 172 17.64 -5.52 -5.16
N GLY A 173 16.34 -5.39 -4.97
CA GLY A 173 15.61 -6.11 -3.91
C GLY A 173 15.46 -7.61 -4.20
N ASP A 174 15.47 -8.39 -3.13
CA ASP A 174 15.15 -9.82 -3.16
C ASP A 174 13.64 -10.03 -3.16
N ARG A 175 13.15 -10.78 -4.15
CA ARG A 175 11.72 -11.08 -4.31
C ARG A 175 11.20 -12.02 -3.22
N GLY A 176 12.01 -13.00 -2.79
CA GLY A 176 11.65 -13.92 -1.72
C GLY A 176 11.42 -13.18 -0.41
N VAL A 177 12.33 -12.27 -0.05
CA VAL A 177 12.20 -11.44 1.16
C VAL A 177 10.92 -10.59 1.16
N LEU A 178 10.56 -9.99 0.01
CA LEU A 178 9.31 -9.22 -0.08
C LEU A 178 8.07 -10.12 0.08
N ILE A 179 8.06 -11.29 -0.54
CA ILE A 179 6.93 -12.23 -0.44
C ILE A 179 6.81 -12.79 0.98
N GLU A 180 7.93 -13.06 1.65
CA GLU A 180 7.97 -13.50 3.05
C GLU A 180 7.41 -12.42 3.98
N GLN A 181 7.81 -11.16 3.80
CA GLN A 181 7.25 -10.02 4.54
C GLN A 181 5.74 -9.85 4.32
N LEU A 182 5.23 -10.12 3.13
CA LEU A 182 3.79 -10.07 2.85
C LEU A 182 3.04 -11.27 3.47
N ARG A 183 3.72 -12.41 3.67
CA ARG A 183 3.16 -13.62 4.29
C ARG A 183 3.04 -13.49 5.81
N ASP A 184 4.11 -13.10 6.50
CA ASP A 184 4.27 -13.22 7.96
C ASP A 184 3.51 -12.19 8.81
N LEU A 185 2.83 -11.24 8.20
CA LEU A 185 2.05 -10.28 8.99
C LEU A 185 0.76 -10.97 9.50
N PRO A 186 0.41 -10.80 10.78
CA PRO A 186 -0.83 -11.36 11.35
C PRO A 186 -2.09 -10.90 10.61
#